data_AF-A0A089JXP2-F1
#
_entry.id   AF-A0A089JXP2-F1
#
_cell.length_a   1.000
_cell.length_b   1.000
_cell.length_c   1.000
_cell.angle_alpha   90.00
_cell.angle_beta   90.00
_cell.angle_gamma   90.00
#
_symmetry.space_group_name_H-M   'P 1'
#
loop_
_entity.id
_entity.type
_entity.pdbx_description
1 polymer ?
#
loop_
_entity_poly.entity_id
_entity_poly.type
_entity_poly.pdbx_seq_one_letter_code
_entity_poly.pdbx_strand_id
1 'polypeptide(L)' 'MLRTDPVYQILKLLEEEKEPRFNQIGMNERDFNITLTHIHEAGYANSGELTHSGLNYIHGYEQRLKFKINQSLQNS' A
#
# COMPACT_ATOMS: atom_id res chain seq x y z
N MET A 1 10.93 -10.57 8.09
CA MET A 1 9.93 -9.49 7.94
C MET A 1 9.27 -9.68 6.59
N LEU A 2 7.95 -9.86 6.54
CA LEU A 2 7.20 -9.77 5.28
C LEU A 2 7.44 -8.37 4.75
N ARG A 3 8.14 -8.24 3.61
CA ARG A 3 8.26 -6.94 2.93
C ARG A 3 6.84 -6.55 2.53
N THR A 4 6.27 -5.59 3.24
CA THR A 4 4.93 -5.08 2.98
C THR A 4 4.88 -4.49 1.57
N ASP A 5 3.77 -4.70 0.88
CA ASP A 5 3.59 -4.29 -0.51
C ASP A 5 3.78 -2.76 -0.62
N PRO A 6 4.66 -2.26 -1.50
CA PRO A 6 4.91 -0.83 -1.61
C PRO A 6 3.68 -0.03 -2.05
N VAL A 7 2.75 -0.63 -2.82
CA VAL A 7 1.46 -0.01 -3.15
C VAL A 7 0.63 0.19 -1.89
N TYR A 8 0.54 -0.85 -1.05
CA TYR A 8 -0.16 -0.76 0.23
C TYR A 8 0.45 0.32 1.13
N GLN A 9 1.79 0.38 1.25
CA GLN A 9 2.46 1.36 2.10
C GLN A 9 2.19 2.80 1.64
N ILE A 10 2.24 3.07 0.34
CA ILE A 10 1.93 4.40 -0.21
C ILE A 10 0.47 4.76 0.06
N LEU A 11 -0.46 3.84 -0.23
CA LEU A 11 -1.89 4.08 -0.03
C LEU A 11 -2.23 4.31 1.46
N LYS A 12 -1.58 3.60 2.39
CA LYS A 12 -1.76 3.86 3.84
C LYS A 12 -1.26 5.24 4.26
N LEU A 13 -0.16 5.72 3.70
CA LEU A 13 0.32 7.09 3.99
C LEU A 13 -0.71 8.13 3.51
N LEU A 14 -1.25 7.95 2.31
CA LEU A 14 -2.31 8.82 1.79
C LEU A 14 -3.60 8.75 2.61
N GLU A 15 -4.00 7.56 3.09
CA GLU A 15 -5.14 7.39 4.00
C GLU A 15 -4.93 8.12 5.34
N GLU A 16 -3.68 8.19 5.82
CA GLU A 16 -3.30 8.95 7.02
C GLU A 16 -3.06 10.44 6.75
N GLU A 17 -3.45 10.94 5.57
CA GLU A 17 -3.23 12.32 5.11
C GLU A 17 -1.74 12.74 5.12
N LYS A 18 -0.84 11.78 4.94
CA LYS A 18 0.61 12.00 4.87
C LYS A 18 1.09 11.98 3.43
N GLU A 19 2.06 12.84 3.14
CA GLU A 19 2.78 12.82 1.87
C GLU A 19 3.72 11.59 1.81
N PRO A 20 3.54 10.66 0.85
CA PRO A 20 4.40 9.50 0.74
C PRO A 20 5.80 9.90 0.28
N ARG A 21 6.84 9.35 0.92
CA ARG A 21 8.23 9.56 0.52
C ARG A 21 8.98 8.25 0.37
N PHE A 22 9.82 8.15 -0.67
CA PHE A 22 10.56 6.92 -1.02
C PHE A 22 11.38 6.35 0.16
N ASN A 23 11.96 7.22 0.98
CA ASN A 23 12.77 6.83 2.14
C ASN A 23 11.94 6.20 3.28
N GLN A 24 10.67 6.58 3.45
CA GLN A 24 9.77 6.00 4.45
C GLN A 24 9.39 4.56 4.11
N ILE A 25 9.35 4.23 2.82
CA ILE A 25 8.92 2.93 2.27
C ILE A 25 10.13 2.00 2.02
N GLY A 26 11.35 2.49 2.24
CA GLY A 26 12.57 1.73 2.01
C GLY A 26 12.80 1.40 0.54
N MET A 27 12.43 2.32 -0.36
CA MET A 27 12.62 2.21 -1.80
C MET A 27 13.54 3.31 -2.33
N ASN A 28 14.19 3.06 -3.47
CA ASN A 28 14.84 4.14 -4.20
C ASN A 28 13.80 5.03 -4.89
N GLU A 29 14.19 6.24 -5.23
CA GLU A 29 13.31 7.25 -5.80
C GLU A 29 12.72 6.85 -7.17
N ARG A 30 13.50 6.15 -8.01
CA ARG A 30 13.03 5.69 -9.32
C ARG A 30 11.86 4.71 -9.16
N ASP A 31 12.03 3.68 -8.34
CA ASP A 31 11.00 2.65 -8.15
C ASP A 31 9.77 3.24 -7.45
N PHE A 32 9.98 4.22 -6.55
CA PHE A 32 8.89 4.95 -5.90
C PHE A 32 8.06 5.74 -6.91
N ASN A 33 8.70 6.48 -7.80
CA ASN A 33 8.01 7.24 -8.84
C ASN A 33 7.23 6.32 -9.79
N ILE A 34 7.81 5.18 -10.20
CA ILE A 34 7.10 4.17 -11.00
C ILE A 34 5.86 3.64 -10.26
N THR A 35 6.00 3.35 -8.96
CA THR A 35 4.89 2.84 -8.15
C THR A 35 3.78 3.88 -7.99
N LEU A 36 4.14 5.15 -7.75
CA LEU A 36 3.18 6.26 -7.73
C LEU A 36 2.44 6.40 -9.06
N THR A 37 3.16 6.34 -10.18
CA THR A 37 2.54 6.38 -11.52
C THR A 37 1.52 5.26 -11.67
N HIS A 38 1.86 4.03 -11.31
CA HIS A 38 0.92 2.91 -11.39
C HIS A 38 -0.28 3.04 -10.46
N ILE A 39 -0.11 3.62 -9.27
CA ILE A 39 -1.21 3.93 -8.34
C ILE A 39 -2.21 4.91 -8.99
N HIS A 40 -1.69 5.94 -9.66
CA HIS A 40 -2.51 6.93 -10.37
C HIS A 40 -3.19 6.32 -11.61
N GLU A 41 -2.45 5.58 -12.43
CA GLU A 41 -2.98 4.89 -13.62
C GLU A 41 -4.06 3.86 -13.27
N ALA A 42 -3.90 3.16 -12.15
CA ALA A 42 -4.90 2.22 -11.63
C ALA A 42 -6.11 2.92 -10.98
N GLY A 43 -6.07 4.24 -10.82
CA GLY A 43 -7.13 5.03 -10.21
C GLY A 43 -7.27 4.78 -8.71
N TYR A 44 -6.21 4.37 -8.01
CA TYR A 44 -6.22 4.17 -6.55
C TYR A 44 -6.03 5.48 -5.77
N ALA A 45 -5.38 6.47 -6.38
CA ALA A 45 -5.27 7.82 -5.83
C ALA A 45 -5.30 8.86 -6.96
N ASN A 46 -5.89 10.03 -6.70
CA ASN A 46 -5.96 11.16 -7.62
C ASN A 46 -5.48 12.42 -6.91
N SER A 47 -4.52 13.14 -7.49
CA SER A 47 -4.03 14.42 -6.94
C SER A 47 -3.61 14.38 -5.45
N GLY A 48 -3.11 13.23 -4.97
CA GLY A 48 -2.72 13.05 -3.57
C GLY A 48 -3.84 12.62 -2.63
N GLU A 49 -5.05 12.41 -3.14
CA GLU A 49 -6.18 11.89 -2.36
C GLU A 49 -6.48 10.45 -2.74
N LEU A 50 -6.87 9.65 -1.75
CA LEU A 50 -7.24 8.25 -1.98
C LEU A 50 -8.61 8.16 -2.65
N THR A 51 -8.74 7.31 -3.67
CA THR A 51 -10.05 7.02 -4.26
C THR A 51 -10.76 5.89 -3.51
N HIS A 52 -12.04 5.67 -3.84
CA HIS A 52 -12.76 4.50 -3.35
C HIS A 52 -12.07 3.17 -3.73
N SER A 53 -11.48 3.09 -4.93
CA SER A 53 -10.72 1.92 -5.37
C SER A 53 -9.45 1.72 -4.53
N GLY A 54 -8.76 2.80 -4.16
CA GLY A 54 -7.63 2.75 -3.23
C GLY A 54 -8.03 2.24 -1.85
N LEU A 55 -9.17 2.70 -1.30
CA LEU A 55 -9.67 2.25 0.00
C LEU A 55 -10.00 0.75 -0.04
N ASN A 56 -10.64 0.29 -1.10
CA ASN A 56 -10.93 -1.12 -1.30
C ASN A 56 -9.66 -1.97 -1.41
N TYR A 57 -8.62 -1.46 -2.06
CA TYR A 57 -7.32 -2.12 -2.10
C TYR A 57 -6.73 -2.28 -0.69
N ILE A 58 -6.71 -1.22 0.11
CA ILE A 58 -6.22 -1.24 1.51
C ILE A 58 -6.97 -2.31 2.31
N HIS A 59 -8.30 -2.26 2.33
CA HIS A 59 -9.12 -3.19 3.09
C HIS A 59 -8.89 -4.65 2.65
N GLY A 60 -8.86 -4.91 1.34
CA GLY A 60 -8.59 -6.24 0.81
C GLY A 60 -7.20 -6.75 1.19
N TYR A 61 -6.19 -5.87 1.18
CA TYR A 61 -4.84 -6.22 1.60
C TYR A 61 -4.78 -6.60 3.08
N GLU A 62 -5.40 -5.81 3.96
CA GLU A 62 -5.44 -6.07 5.40
C GLU A 62 -6.20 -7.35 5.75
N GLN A 63 -7.29 -7.66 5.04
CA GLN A 63 -8.00 -8.94 5.21
C GLN A 63 -7.11 -10.14 4.85
N ARG A 64 -6.38 -10.05 3.72
CA ARG A 64 -5.43 -11.11 3.32
C ARG A 64 -4.30 -11.27 4.31
N LEU A 65 -3.78 -10.17 4.88
CA LEU A 65 -2.76 -10.23 5.92
C LEU A 65 -3.29 -10.93 7.18
N LYS A 66 -4.47 -10.55 7.68
CA LYS A 66 -5.12 -11.20 8.82
C LYS A 66 -5.31 -12.70 8.59
N PHE A 67 -5.77 -13.07 7.40
CA PHE A 67 -5.94 -14.48 7.03
C PHE A 67 -4.62 -15.25 7.02
N LYS A 68 -3.55 -14.70 6.42
CA LYS A 68 -2.21 -15.33 6.41
C LYS A 68 -1.64 -15.50 7.82
N ILE A 69 -1.81 -14.50 8.69
CA ILE A 69 -1.37 -14.56 10.09
C ILE A 69 -2.11 -15.68 10.82
N ASN A 70 -3.44 -15.72 10.70
CA ASN A 70 -4.26 -16.75 11.34
C ASN A 70 -3.89 -18.17 10.86
N GLN A 71 -3.63 -18.35 9.56
CA GLN A 71 -3.14 -19.64 9.03
C GLN A 71 -1.76 -20.01 9.57
N SER A 72 -0.85 -19.04 9.71
CA SER A 72 0.48 -19.33 10.26
C SER A 72 0.43 -19.79 11.72
N LEU A 73 -0.46 -19.19 12.52
CA LEU A 73 -0.68 -19.56 13.93
C LEU A 73 -1.38 -20.91 14.12
N GLN A 74 -2.18 -21.34 13.16
CA GLN A 74 -2.85 -22.65 13.19
C GLN A 74 -1.94 -23.82 12.78
N ASN A 75 -0.83 -23.53 12.09
CA ASN A 75 0.11 -24.52 11.56
C ASN A 75 1.45 -24.57 12.31
N SER A 76 1.53 -23.89 13.47
CA SER A 76 2.71 -23.79 14.35
C SER A 76 2.42 -24.40 15.70
#